data_AF-A0AAD4Q9F4-F1
#
_entry.id   AF-A0AAD4Q9F4-F1
#
_cell.length_a   1.000
_cell.length_b   1.000
_cell.length_c   1.000
_cell.angle_alpha   90.00
_cell.angle_beta   90.00
_cell.angle_gamma   90.00
#
_symmetry.space_group_name_H-M   'P 1'
#
loop_
_entity.id
_entity.type
_entity.pdbx_description
1 polymer ?
#
loop_
_entity_poly.entity_id
_entity_poly.type
_entity_poly.pdbx_seq_one_letter_code
_entity_poly.pdbx_strand_id
1 'polypeptide(L)'
;MADQPMTDPILGSRLRDLLKTCIPGTSPLTEDKRRRRLRVCLKSLWYCGRAYNQLETPEPLPHYVRIVFADPEMTHRIQAEEDLAARVIGRCFGALVAKKLSSDIDSRDEPGVRLKEGELACLSSILGTDSHKVVPLLDQPGAIELASTISLILSNADPLIGETMPSDVLDVFKQTLRILLSKTPPVEYLADLLRLQLAQLPNIYSQAPNWLKDELQLIWDRLPTEESLTHISDVSQQPRENPVRIEGAPDSGFGDDLV
;
A
#
# COMPACT_ATOMS: atom_id res chain seq x y z
N MET A 1 -17.64 26.79 -22.32
CA MET A 1 -16.18 26.63 -22.15
C MET A 1 -15.97 26.28 -20.70
N ALA A 2 -15.72 25.00 -20.41
CA ALA A 2 -15.43 24.57 -19.04
C ALA A 2 -13.98 24.94 -18.74
N ASP A 3 -13.77 25.75 -17.70
CA ASP A 3 -12.45 25.95 -17.10
C ASP A 3 -11.89 24.57 -16.76
N GLN A 4 -10.86 24.15 -17.48
CA GLN A 4 -10.02 23.06 -16.99
C GLN A 4 -9.50 23.52 -15.61
N PRO A 5 -9.63 22.70 -14.55
CA PRO A 5 -8.92 23.01 -13.32
C PRO A 5 -7.45 23.06 -13.71
N MET A 6 -6.90 24.27 -13.67
CA MET A 6 -5.49 24.54 -13.84
C MET A 6 -4.81 23.75 -12.72
N THR A 7 -4.45 22.52 -13.03
CA THR A 7 -3.55 21.73 -12.19
C THR A 7 -2.37 22.63 -11.95
N ASP A 8 -2.01 22.90 -10.70
CA ASP A 8 -0.87 23.74 -10.42
C ASP A 8 0.39 22.83 -10.41
N PRO A 9 1.10 22.66 -11.55
CA PRO A 9 2.35 21.91 -11.58
C PRO A 9 3.38 22.54 -10.63
N ILE A 10 3.21 23.80 -10.24
CA ILE A 10 4.05 24.49 -9.26
C ILE A 10 3.79 23.90 -7.87
N LEU A 11 2.55 23.62 -7.47
CA LEU A 11 2.27 22.97 -6.19
C LEU A 11 2.83 21.54 -6.16
N GLY A 12 2.67 20.79 -7.26
CA GLY A 12 3.21 19.43 -7.35
C GLY A 12 4.73 19.36 -7.29
N SER A 13 5.40 20.22 -8.06
CA SER A 13 6.87 20.33 -8.03
C SER A 13 7.35 20.80 -6.66
N ARG A 14 6.72 21.82 -6.05
CA ARG A 14 7.06 22.27 -4.70
C ARG A 14 6.86 21.20 -3.64
N LEU A 15 5.81 20.41 -3.72
CA LEU A 15 5.58 19.29 -2.79
C LEU A 15 6.64 18.21 -2.98
N ARG A 16 6.96 17.85 -4.23
CA ARG A 16 8.02 16.92 -4.56
C ARG A 16 9.38 17.41 -4.04
N ASP A 17 9.71 18.68 -4.26
CA ASP A 17 10.95 19.29 -3.81
C ASP A 17 11.01 19.36 -2.28
N LEU A 18 9.90 19.69 -1.63
CA LEU A 18 9.77 19.66 -0.18
C LEU A 18 10.08 18.26 0.37
N LEU A 19 9.47 17.22 -0.18
CA LEU A 19 9.75 15.84 0.21
C LEU A 19 11.18 15.43 -0.13
N LYS A 20 11.73 15.91 -1.25
CA LYS A 20 13.14 15.66 -1.60
C LYS A 20 14.10 16.26 -0.59
N THR A 21 13.84 17.46 -0.08
CA THR A 21 14.66 18.04 1.00
C THR A 21 14.55 17.30 2.33
N CYS A 22 13.63 16.34 2.44
CA CYS A 22 13.49 15.44 3.58
C CYS A 22 14.19 14.09 3.38
N ILE A 23 14.89 13.87 2.26
CA ILE A 23 15.68 12.66 2.01
C ILE A 23 16.99 12.71 2.83
N PRO A 24 17.34 11.62 3.56
CA PRO A 24 18.63 11.51 4.26
C PRO A 24 19.83 11.79 3.34
N GLY A 25 20.83 12.52 3.86
CA GLY A 25 22.08 12.80 3.13
C GLY A 25 21.99 13.81 1.97
N THR A 26 20.79 14.23 1.55
CA THR A 26 20.60 15.28 0.52
C THR A 26 20.13 16.61 1.10
N SER A 27 19.70 16.61 2.36
CA SER A 27 19.18 17.79 3.04
C SER A 27 20.30 18.63 3.65
N PRO A 28 20.26 19.98 3.53
CA PRO A 28 21.13 20.84 4.34
C PRO A 28 20.72 20.89 5.82
N LEU A 29 19.63 20.22 6.20
CA LEU A 29 19.13 20.14 7.58
C LEU A 29 19.83 19.05 8.37
N THR A 30 19.96 19.25 9.68
CA THR A 30 20.31 18.16 10.60
C THR A 30 19.22 17.07 10.57
N GLU A 31 19.59 15.82 10.85
CA GLU A 31 18.66 14.68 10.82
C GLU A 31 17.40 14.91 11.67
N ASP A 32 17.54 15.46 12.87
CA ASP A 32 16.38 15.77 13.72
C ASP A 32 15.43 16.81 13.09
N LYS A 33 15.99 17.86 12.48
CA LYS A 33 15.21 18.89 11.79
C LYS A 33 14.55 18.33 10.53
N ARG A 34 15.27 17.47 9.79
CA ARG A 34 14.77 16.75 8.61
C ARG A 34 13.56 15.87 8.99
N ARG A 35 13.70 15.03 10.02
CA ARG A 35 12.63 14.15 10.52
C ARG A 35 11.42 14.95 10.99
N ARG A 36 11.61 16.00 11.79
CA ARG A 36 10.50 16.88 12.23
C ARG A 36 9.78 17.53 11.05
N ARG A 37 10.53 18.05 10.07
CA ARG A 37 9.94 18.62 8.85
C ARG A 37 9.13 17.59 8.08
N LEU A 38 9.68 16.39 7.89
CA LEU A 38 9.00 15.30 7.19
C LEU A 38 7.69 14.92 7.89
N ARG A 39 7.70 14.74 9.22
CA ARG A 39 6.48 14.46 10.01
C ARG A 39 5.40 15.52 9.78
N VAL A 40 5.75 16.80 9.85
CA VAL A 40 4.78 17.91 9.63
C VAL A 40 4.23 17.88 8.20
N CYS A 41 5.08 17.65 7.21
CA CYS A 41 4.66 17.56 5.81
C CYS A 41 3.70 16.39 5.60
N LEU A 42 4.06 15.19 6.06
CA LEU A 42 3.23 13.98 5.92
C LEU A 42 1.92 14.11 6.71
N LYS A 43 1.93 14.72 7.90
CA LYS A 43 0.71 14.95 8.68
C LYS A 43 -0.23 15.93 7.98
N SER A 44 0.32 16.97 7.34
CA SER A 44 -0.46 17.92 6.53
C SER A 44 -1.08 17.25 5.30
N LEU A 45 -0.31 16.41 4.61
CA LEU A 45 -0.80 15.59 3.50
C LEU A 45 -1.89 14.62 3.96
N TRP A 46 -1.69 13.97 5.11
CA TRP A 46 -2.68 13.08 5.71
C TRP A 46 -4.00 13.81 5.99
N TYR A 47 -3.98 15.01 6.57
CA TYR A 47 -5.20 15.80 6.77
C TYR A 47 -5.91 16.13 5.44
N CYS A 48 -5.15 16.44 4.38
CA CYS A 48 -5.72 16.65 3.05
C CYS A 48 -6.38 15.36 2.53
N GLY A 49 -5.65 14.24 2.54
CA GLY A 49 -6.17 12.94 2.10
C GLY A 49 -7.41 12.51 2.88
N ARG A 50 -7.43 12.76 4.19
CA ARG A 50 -8.59 12.53 5.05
C ARG A 50 -9.80 13.35 4.59
N ALA A 51 -9.64 14.64 4.30
CA ALA A 51 -10.73 15.49 3.85
C ALA A 51 -11.36 14.98 2.53
N TYR A 52 -10.53 14.59 1.55
CA TYR A 52 -11.01 14.02 0.28
C TYR A 52 -11.79 12.71 0.44
N ASN A 53 -11.46 11.90 1.46
CA ASN A 53 -12.14 10.63 1.70
C ASN A 53 -13.38 10.77 2.61
N GLN A 54 -13.43 11.77 3.49
CA GLN A 54 -14.56 11.95 4.43
C GLN A 54 -15.71 12.79 3.87
N LEU A 55 -15.40 13.76 3.01
CA LEU A 55 -16.40 14.70 2.49
C LEU A 55 -17.17 14.16 1.28
N GLU A 56 -16.90 12.91 0.86
CA GLU A 56 -17.40 12.34 -0.41
C GLU A 56 -17.27 13.34 -1.56
N THR A 57 -16.16 14.08 -1.57
CA THR A 57 -15.93 15.12 -2.56
C THR A 57 -15.96 14.47 -3.93
N PRO A 58 -16.83 14.92 -4.85
CA PRO A 58 -16.88 14.40 -6.22
C PRO A 58 -15.59 14.78 -6.97
N GLU A 59 -14.85 15.75 -6.45
CA GLU A 59 -13.57 16.15 -7.00
C GLU A 59 -12.55 15.00 -6.92
N PRO A 60 -11.88 14.71 -8.05
CA PRO A 60 -10.80 13.73 -8.07
C PRO A 60 -9.61 14.23 -7.26
N LEU A 61 -8.75 13.30 -6.82
CA LEU A 61 -7.46 13.67 -6.24
C LEU A 61 -6.70 14.62 -7.17
N PRO A 62 -6.10 15.69 -6.63
CA PRO A 62 -5.29 16.58 -7.42
C PRO A 62 -4.19 15.82 -8.16
N HIS A 63 -4.02 16.13 -9.45
CA HIS A 63 -3.10 15.40 -10.32
C HIS A 63 -1.67 15.33 -9.76
N TYR A 64 -1.23 16.38 -9.05
CA TYR A 64 0.09 16.39 -8.43
C TYR A 64 0.27 15.33 -7.34
N VAL A 65 -0.79 14.96 -6.61
CA VAL A 65 -0.72 13.88 -5.61
C VAL A 65 -0.42 12.57 -6.35
N ARG A 66 -1.09 12.32 -7.47
CA ARG A 66 -0.82 11.16 -8.32
C ARG A 66 0.61 11.16 -8.83
N ILE A 67 1.13 12.29 -9.32
CA ILE A 67 2.52 12.39 -9.81
C ILE A 67 3.57 12.15 -8.72
N VAL A 68 3.35 12.67 -7.51
CA VAL A 68 4.32 12.54 -6.40
C VAL A 68 4.38 11.09 -5.91
N PHE A 69 3.24 10.39 -5.85
CA PHE A 69 3.16 9.02 -5.32
C PHE A 69 3.22 7.92 -6.38
N ALA A 70 3.05 8.26 -7.66
CA ALA A 70 3.41 7.41 -8.79
C ALA A 70 4.93 7.27 -8.97
N ASP A 71 5.73 8.05 -8.23
CA ASP A 71 7.17 7.86 -8.12
C ASP A 71 7.47 6.76 -7.09
N PRO A 72 7.83 5.53 -7.53
CA PRO A 72 8.03 4.42 -6.61
C PRO A 72 9.18 4.67 -5.66
N GLU A 73 10.17 5.46 -6.09
CA GLU A 73 11.34 5.79 -5.30
C GLU A 73 10.95 6.67 -4.11
N MET A 74 10.12 7.70 -4.33
CA MET A 74 9.62 8.55 -3.25
C MET A 74 8.75 7.76 -2.26
N THR A 75 7.82 6.96 -2.78
CA THR A 75 6.93 6.14 -1.95
C THR A 75 7.72 5.13 -1.11
N HIS A 76 8.69 4.43 -1.72
CA HIS A 76 9.57 3.49 -1.02
C HIS A 76 10.38 4.18 0.08
N ARG A 77 10.94 5.37 -0.19
CA ARG A 77 11.69 6.15 0.80
C ARG A 77 10.83 6.52 2.00
N ILE A 78 9.59 6.95 1.78
CA ILE A 78 8.66 7.25 2.88
C ILE A 78 8.33 5.99 3.67
N GLN A 79 8.09 4.86 2.98
CA GLN A 79 7.77 3.58 3.61
C GLN A 79 8.96 2.94 4.37
N ALA A 80 10.19 3.28 3.99
CA ALA A 80 11.43 2.81 4.60
C ALA A 80 12.05 3.80 5.61
N GLU A 81 11.41 4.95 5.84
CA GLU A 81 11.93 5.97 6.77
C GLU A 81 12.15 5.38 8.16
N GLU A 82 13.31 5.64 8.76
CA GLU A 82 13.67 5.10 10.08
C GLU A 82 12.75 5.65 11.18
N ASP A 83 12.36 6.92 11.03
CA ASP A 83 11.46 7.59 11.93
C ASP A 83 10.05 6.96 11.91
N LEU A 84 9.71 6.21 12.96
CA LEU A 84 8.45 5.47 13.06
C LEU A 84 7.23 6.37 12.80
N ALA A 85 7.20 7.57 13.38
CA ALA A 85 6.08 8.49 13.22
C ALA A 85 5.91 8.92 11.76
N ALA A 86 6.98 9.38 11.09
CA ALA A 86 6.94 9.74 9.68
C ALA A 86 6.54 8.54 8.81
N ARG A 87 7.13 7.37 9.04
CA ARG A 87 6.83 6.14 8.29
C ARG A 87 5.35 5.75 8.40
N VAL A 88 4.79 5.73 9.61
CA VAL A 88 3.38 5.38 9.84
C VAL A 88 2.45 6.41 9.21
N ILE A 89 2.68 7.71 9.44
CA ILE A 89 1.84 8.78 8.87
C ILE A 89 1.90 8.74 7.33
N GLY A 90 3.08 8.52 6.76
CA GLY A 90 3.27 8.39 5.31
C GLY A 90 2.50 7.21 4.71
N ARG A 91 2.55 6.04 5.36
CA ARG A 91 1.75 4.86 4.96
C ARG A 91 0.25 5.11 5.10
N CYS A 92 -0.18 5.77 6.17
CA CYS A 92 -1.57 6.14 6.37
C CYS A 92 -2.07 7.06 5.25
N PHE A 93 -1.28 8.09 4.92
CA PHE A 93 -1.59 8.97 3.79
C PHE A 93 -1.63 8.20 2.46
N GLY A 94 -0.66 7.33 2.20
CA GLY A 94 -0.64 6.46 1.02
C GLY A 94 -1.92 5.64 0.89
N ALA A 95 -2.37 5.00 1.97
CA ALA A 95 -3.61 4.22 1.96
C ALA A 95 -4.85 5.08 1.63
N LEU A 96 -4.92 6.33 2.12
CA LEU A 96 -5.99 7.27 1.77
C LEU A 96 -5.93 7.71 0.31
N VAL A 97 -4.73 7.84 -0.26
CA VAL A 97 -4.55 8.08 -1.70
C VAL A 97 -5.04 6.87 -2.50
N ALA A 98 -4.70 5.65 -2.09
CA ALA A 98 -5.15 4.44 -2.77
C ALA A 98 -6.68 4.31 -2.80
N LYS A 99 -7.36 4.47 -1.66
CA LYS A 99 -8.83 4.45 -1.56
C LYS A 99 -9.49 5.50 -2.44
N LYS A 100 -9.01 6.75 -2.40
CA LYS A 100 -9.63 7.79 -3.22
C LYS A 100 -9.32 7.59 -4.70
N LEU A 101 -8.13 7.11 -5.04
CA LEU A 101 -7.76 6.82 -6.43
C LEU A 101 -8.58 5.66 -7.02
N SER A 102 -8.86 4.58 -6.27
CA SER A 102 -9.77 3.53 -6.72
C SER A 102 -11.17 4.09 -6.95
N SER A 103 -11.71 4.86 -6.00
CA SER A 103 -13.01 5.52 -6.17
C SER A 103 -13.06 6.48 -7.38
N ASP A 104 -11.99 7.23 -7.65
CA ASP A 104 -11.86 8.10 -8.83
C ASP A 104 -11.72 7.32 -10.16
N ILE A 105 -11.34 6.04 -10.11
CA ILE A 105 -11.30 5.14 -11.27
C ILE A 105 -12.70 4.56 -11.51
N ASP A 106 -13.35 4.07 -10.45
CA ASP A 106 -14.69 3.45 -10.51
C ASP A 106 -15.79 4.43 -10.93
N SER A 107 -15.65 5.72 -10.58
CA SER A 107 -16.61 6.77 -10.92
C SER A 107 -16.50 7.30 -12.34
N ARG A 108 -15.62 6.75 -13.20
CA ARG A 108 -15.49 7.20 -14.58
C ARG A 108 -16.64 6.65 -15.42
N ASP A 109 -17.46 7.55 -15.96
CA ASP A 109 -18.66 7.22 -16.76
C ASP A 109 -18.38 6.47 -18.07
N GLU A 110 -17.12 6.31 -18.47
CA GLU A 110 -16.74 5.63 -19.71
C GLU A 110 -16.18 4.22 -19.41
N PRO A 111 -16.99 3.16 -19.57
CA PRO A 111 -16.49 1.80 -19.50
C PRO A 111 -15.45 1.59 -20.62
N GLY A 112 -14.19 1.36 -20.21
CA GLY A 112 -13.07 1.12 -21.13
C GLY A 112 -12.00 2.21 -21.20
N VAL A 113 -12.09 3.28 -20.40
CA VAL A 113 -10.95 4.20 -20.21
C VAL A 113 -9.79 3.39 -19.64
N ARG A 114 -8.75 3.21 -20.46
CA ARG A 114 -7.53 2.50 -20.05
C ARG A 114 -7.01 3.13 -18.77
N LEU A 115 -6.82 2.27 -17.75
CA LEU A 115 -6.07 2.60 -16.56
C LEU A 115 -4.79 3.32 -16.96
N LYS A 116 -4.61 4.55 -16.47
CA LYS A 116 -3.39 5.29 -16.80
C LYS A 116 -2.23 4.59 -16.08
N GLU A 117 -1.12 4.40 -16.79
CA GLU A 117 0.07 3.73 -16.25
C GLU A 117 0.52 4.35 -14.91
N GLY A 118 0.46 5.68 -14.79
CA GLY A 118 0.78 6.38 -13.54
C GLY A 118 -0.16 6.07 -12.37
N GLU A 119 -1.42 5.71 -12.62
CA GLU A 119 -2.39 5.36 -11.57
C GLU A 119 -2.09 3.96 -11.02
N LEU A 120 -1.82 3.02 -11.91
CA LEU A 120 -1.35 1.69 -11.53
C LEU A 120 -0.01 1.76 -10.80
N ALA A 121 0.96 2.52 -11.32
CA ALA A 121 2.25 2.71 -10.66
C ALA A 121 2.11 3.30 -9.25
N CYS A 122 1.19 4.26 -9.06
CA CYS A 122 0.88 4.83 -7.76
C CYS A 122 0.31 3.78 -6.79
N LEU A 123 -0.72 3.03 -7.20
CA LEU A 123 -1.33 1.99 -6.37
C LEU A 123 -0.33 0.88 -6.01
N SER A 124 0.41 0.40 -7.01
CA SER A 124 1.48 -0.58 -6.84
C SER A 124 2.52 -0.14 -5.81
N SER A 125 3.01 1.10 -5.95
CA SER A 125 3.99 1.66 -5.03
C SER A 125 3.45 1.77 -3.61
N ILE A 126 2.21 2.23 -3.45
CA ILE A 126 1.56 2.36 -2.13
C ILE A 126 1.35 1.00 -1.47
N LEU A 127 0.90 0.00 -2.23
CA LEU A 127 0.64 -1.36 -1.75
C LEU A 127 1.93 -2.20 -1.62
N GLY A 128 3.08 -1.68 -2.04
CA GLY A 128 4.35 -2.40 -2.00
C GLY A 128 4.34 -3.65 -2.88
N THR A 129 3.71 -3.55 -4.05
CA THR A 129 3.47 -4.70 -4.94
C THR A 129 3.59 -4.31 -6.40
N ASP A 130 3.48 -5.29 -7.29
CA ASP A 130 3.56 -5.08 -8.73
C ASP A 130 2.20 -4.73 -9.34
N SER A 131 2.20 -4.01 -10.47
CA SER A 131 0.97 -3.58 -11.17
C SER A 131 0.08 -4.74 -11.59
N HIS A 132 0.65 -5.88 -11.97
CA HIS A 132 -0.12 -7.08 -12.33
C HIS A 132 -0.95 -7.64 -11.16
N LYS A 133 -0.55 -7.38 -9.91
CA LYS A 133 -1.30 -7.80 -8.70
C LYS A 133 -2.36 -6.79 -8.28
N VAL A 134 -2.27 -5.55 -8.76
CA VAL A 134 -3.23 -4.47 -8.47
C VAL A 134 -4.43 -4.53 -9.40
N VAL A 135 -4.23 -4.86 -10.68
CA VAL A 135 -5.33 -4.91 -11.67
C VAL A 135 -6.51 -5.77 -11.18
N PRO A 136 -6.32 -7.01 -10.69
CA PRO A 136 -7.43 -7.84 -10.21
C PRO A 136 -8.14 -7.31 -8.96
N LEU A 137 -7.54 -6.35 -8.25
CA LEU A 137 -8.16 -5.67 -7.10
C LEU A 137 -9.06 -4.53 -7.57
N LEU A 138 -8.75 -3.89 -8.70
CA LEU A 138 -9.57 -2.82 -9.26
C LEU A 138 -10.85 -3.35 -9.89
N ASP A 139 -10.86 -4.63 -10.28
CA ASP A 139 -12.07 -5.31 -10.78
C ASP A 139 -13.09 -5.60 -9.67
N GLN A 140 -12.73 -5.36 -8.40
CA GLN A 140 -13.57 -5.66 -7.25
C GLN A 140 -13.78 -4.43 -6.36
N PRO A 141 -15.05 -4.02 -6.14
CA PRO A 141 -15.37 -2.99 -5.17
C PRO A 141 -14.79 -3.31 -3.78
N GLY A 142 -14.10 -2.36 -3.17
CA GLY A 142 -13.57 -2.49 -1.80
C GLY A 142 -12.25 -3.26 -1.66
N ALA A 143 -11.75 -3.92 -2.70
CA ALA A 143 -10.56 -4.76 -2.59
C ALA A 143 -9.27 -3.94 -2.41
N ILE A 144 -9.18 -2.73 -3.00
CA ILE A 144 -8.06 -1.81 -2.79
C ILE A 144 -8.04 -1.28 -1.36
N GLU A 145 -9.19 -0.93 -0.80
CA GLU A 145 -9.35 -0.48 0.58
C GLU A 145 -8.95 -1.58 1.56
N LEU A 146 -9.39 -2.81 1.30
CA LEU A 146 -9.05 -3.98 2.09
C LEU A 146 -7.54 -4.27 2.03
N ALA A 147 -6.95 -4.33 0.83
CA ALA A 147 -5.52 -4.54 0.66
C ALA A 147 -4.70 -3.44 1.32
N SER A 148 -5.12 -2.18 1.20
CA SER A 148 -4.47 -1.04 1.86
C SER A 148 -4.54 -1.16 3.38
N THR A 149 -5.68 -1.58 3.91
CA THR A 149 -5.89 -1.78 5.35
C THR A 149 -4.98 -2.87 5.89
N ILE A 150 -4.96 -4.04 5.24
CA ILE A 150 -4.15 -5.17 5.68
C ILE A 150 -2.66 -4.82 5.55
N SER A 151 -2.24 -4.22 4.44
CA SER A 151 -0.86 -3.74 4.26
C SER A 151 -0.44 -2.78 5.37
N LEU A 152 -1.34 -1.87 5.77
CA LEU A 152 -1.08 -0.90 6.82
C LEU A 152 -0.92 -1.56 8.19
N ILE A 153 -1.72 -2.59 8.51
CA ILE A 153 -1.59 -3.37 9.75
C ILE A 153 -0.30 -4.19 9.74
N LEU A 154 -0.08 -5.00 8.70
CA LEU A 154 1.09 -5.88 8.59
C LEU A 154 2.39 -5.09 8.70
N SER A 155 2.50 -3.98 7.97
CA SER A 155 3.73 -3.18 7.94
C SER A 155 4.05 -2.47 9.27
N ASN A 156 3.08 -2.40 10.18
CA ASN A 156 3.22 -1.76 11.48
C ASN A 156 2.87 -2.71 12.64
N ALA A 157 2.96 -4.04 12.42
CA ALA A 157 2.58 -5.04 13.42
C ALA A 157 3.33 -4.87 14.75
N ASP A 158 4.66 -4.82 14.71
CA ASP A 158 5.50 -4.73 15.91
C ASP A 158 5.16 -3.53 16.81
N PRO A 159 5.10 -2.27 16.29
CA PRO A 159 4.77 -1.13 17.14
C PRO A 159 3.30 -1.13 17.62
N LEU A 160 2.39 -1.79 16.90
CA LEU A 160 0.99 -1.93 17.31
C LEU A 160 0.84 -2.97 18.44
N ILE A 161 1.47 -4.14 18.29
CA ILE A 161 1.47 -5.22 19.27
C ILE A 161 2.17 -4.78 20.55
N GLY A 162 3.34 -4.15 20.43
CA GLY A 162 4.10 -3.65 21.57
C GLY A 162 3.56 -2.35 22.19
N GLU A 163 2.46 -1.80 21.65
CA GLU A 163 1.87 -0.52 22.05
C GLU A 163 2.89 0.63 22.16
N THR A 164 3.92 0.62 21.31
CA THR A 164 5.04 1.59 21.36
C THR A 164 4.80 2.84 20.51
N MET A 165 3.66 2.88 19.80
CA MET A 165 3.33 3.98 18.91
C MET A 165 2.94 5.24 19.69
N PRO A 166 3.51 6.43 19.36
CA PRO A 166 3.08 7.68 19.99
C PRO A 166 1.58 7.92 19.80
N SER A 167 0.92 8.51 20.80
CA SER A 167 -0.54 8.64 20.82
C SER A 167 -1.10 9.42 19.63
N ASP A 168 -0.41 10.48 19.18
CA ASP A 168 -0.84 11.28 18.03
C ASP A 168 -0.67 10.54 16.69
N VAL A 169 0.28 9.61 16.62
CA VAL A 169 0.49 8.72 15.46
C VAL A 169 -0.54 7.60 15.47
N LEU A 170 -0.82 7.03 16.64
CA LEU A 170 -1.85 6.01 16.82
C LEU A 170 -3.24 6.54 16.47
N ASP A 171 -3.54 7.81 16.81
CA ASP A 171 -4.78 8.47 16.41
C ASP A 171 -4.90 8.60 14.89
N VAL A 172 -3.84 9.07 14.21
CA VAL A 172 -3.75 9.10 12.74
C VAL A 172 -4.02 7.70 12.14
N PHE A 173 -3.39 6.67 12.71
CA PHE A 173 -3.55 5.29 12.27
C PHE A 173 -4.99 4.80 12.42
N LYS A 174 -5.57 4.91 13.62
CA LYS A 174 -6.95 4.48 13.91
C LYS A 174 -7.97 5.23 13.06
N GLN A 175 -7.81 6.53 12.88
CA GLN A 175 -8.70 7.29 12.01
C GLN A 175 -8.57 6.86 10.54
N THR A 176 -7.36 6.53 10.10
CA THR A 176 -7.14 6.00 8.75
C THR A 176 -7.84 4.65 8.57
N LEU A 177 -7.68 3.71 9.51
CA LEU A 177 -8.39 2.43 9.47
C LEU A 177 -9.90 2.62 9.36
N ARG A 178 -10.49 3.50 10.19
CA ARG A 178 -11.92 3.79 10.13
C ARG A 178 -12.35 4.36 8.79
N ILE A 179 -11.56 5.26 8.19
CA ILE A 179 -11.87 5.80 6.86
C ILE A 179 -11.77 4.70 5.80
N LEU A 180 -10.75 3.86 5.87
CA LEU A 180 -10.55 2.77 4.92
C LEU A 180 -11.69 1.76 5.00
N LEU A 181 -12.08 1.34 6.20
CA LEU A 181 -13.13 0.34 6.43
C LEU A 181 -14.55 0.93 6.35
N SER A 182 -14.70 2.25 6.47
CA SER A 182 -16.00 2.90 6.28
C SER A 182 -16.47 2.70 4.84
N LYS A 183 -17.67 2.11 4.73
CA LYS A 183 -18.37 1.85 3.46
C LYS A 183 -17.64 0.90 2.50
N THR A 184 -16.64 0.17 2.97
CA THR A 184 -15.98 -0.86 2.17
C THR A 184 -16.91 -2.06 2.04
N PRO A 185 -17.37 -2.41 0.82
CA PRO A 185 -18.21 -3.58 0.63
C PRO A 185 -17.40 -4.87 0.90
N PRO A 186 -18.07 -5.99 1.21
CA PRO A 186 -17.41 -7.29 1.19
C PRO A 186 -16.82 -7.58 -0.19
N VAL A 187 -15.64 -8.20 -0.23
CA VAL A 187 -15.03 -8.61 -1.50
C VAL A 187 -15.59 -9.95 -1.95
N GLU A 188 -15.80 -10.12 -3.25
CA GLU A 188 -16.44 -11.32 -3.82
C GLU A 188 -15.45 -12.48 -3.95
N TYR A 189 -14.18 -12.19 -4.27
CA TYR A 189 -13.12 -13.18 -4.35
C TYR A 189 -11.78 -12.65 -3.86
N LEU A 190 -10.92 -13.54 -3.38
CA LEU A 190 -9.60 -13.16 -2.91
C LEU A 190 -8.59 -13.19 -4.03
N ALA A 191 -8.23 -12.01 -4.55
CA ALA A 191 -7.06 -11.87 -5.40
C ALA A 191 -5.79 -12.32 -4.67
N ASP A 192 -4.77 -12.74 -5.42
CA ASP A 192 -3.56 -13.34 -4.85
C ASP A 192 -2.84 -12.43 -3.85
N LEU A 193 -2.85 -11.11 -4.06
CA LEU A 193 -2.28 -10.17 -3.10
C LEU A 193 -2.98 -10.27 -1.74
N LEU A 194 -4.32 -10.25 -1.72
CA LEU A 194 -5.10 -10.36 -0.50
C LEU A 194 -4.86 -11.71 0.18
N ARG A 195 -4.79 -12.82 -0.58
CA ARG A 195 -4.48 -14.15 -0.01
C ARG A 195 -3.14 -14.15 0.73
N LEU A 196 -2.08 -13.63 0.10
CA LEU A 196 -0.75 -13.58 0.70
C LEU A 196 -0.69 -12.70 1.96
N GLN A 197 -1.47 -11.63 1.99
CA GLN A 197 -1.55 -10.72 3.13
C GLN A 197 -2.38 -11.33 4.28
N LEU A 198 -3.53 -11.93 3.96
CA LEU A 198 -4.42 -12.56 4.94
C LEU A 198 -3.76 -13.74 5.65
N ALA A 199 -2.91 -14.51 4.96
CA ALA A 199 -2.15 -15.60 5.58
C ALA A 199 -1.28 -15.15 6.77
N GLN A 200 -0.90 -13.87 6.84
CA GLN A 200 -0.08 -13.31 7.90
C GLN A 200 -0.89 -12.75 9.08
N LEU A 201 -2.17 -12.44 8.88
CA LEU A 201 -3.02 -11.81 9.90
C LEU A 201 -3.26 -12.65 11.17
N PRO A 202 -3.45 -14.00 11.11
CA PRO A 202 -3.67 -14.80 12.31
C PRO A 202 -2.53 -14.67 13.34
N ASN A 203 -1.28 -14.52 12.87
CA ASN A 203 -0.13 -14.33 13.74
C ASN A 203 -0.19 -12.98 14.49
N ILE A 204 -0.68 -11.93 13.82
CA ILE A 204 -0.90 -10.62 14.46
C ILE A 204 -2.08 -10.70 15.42
N TYR A 205 -3.19 -11.31 15.01
CA TYR A 205 -4.42 -11.38 15.80
C TYR A 205 -4.20 -12.00 17.18
N SER A 206 -3.40 -13.07 17.27
CA SER A 206 -3.12 -13.74 18.55
C SER A 206 -2.39 -12.85 19.57
N GLN A 207 -1.55 -11.93 19.08
CA GLN A 207 -0.72 -11.03 19.89
C GLN A 207 -1.29 -9.62 20.00
N ALA A 208 -2.32 -9.30 19.21
CA ALA A 208 -2.88 -7.96 19.12
C ALA A 208 -3.60 -7.52 20.41
N PRO A 209 -3.52 -6.23 20.77
CA PRO A 209 -4.37 -5.65 21.80
C PRO A 209 -5.84 -5.67 21.38
N ASN A 210 -6.77 -5.62 22.35
CA ASN A 210 -8.21 -5.79 22.10
C ASN A 210 -8.76 -4.83 21.05
N TRP A 211 -8.39 -3.54 21.11
CA TRP A 211 -8.85 -2.57 20.13
C TRP A 211 -8.45 -2.94 18.69
N LEU A 212 -7.28 -3.56 18.51
CA LEU A 212 -6.81 -3.97 17.18
C LEU A 212 -7.53 -5.25 16.76
N LYS A 213 -7.85 -6.16 17.69
CA LYS A 213 -8.70 -7.33 17.43
C LYS A 213 -10.09 -6.93 16.94
N ASP A 214 -10.66 -5.86 17.49
CA ASP A 214 -11.96 -5.34 17.04
C ASP A 214 -11.89 -4.85 15.58
N GLU A 215 -10.86 -4.07 15.23
CA GLU A 215 -10.65 -3.59 13.85
C GLU A 215 -10.33 -4.74 12.87
N LEU A 216 -9.59 -5.73 13.36
CA LEU A 216 -9.28 -6.95 12.65
C LEU A 216 -10.57 -7.74 12.36
N GLN A 217 -11.47 -7.90 13.33
CA GLN A 217 -12.75 -8.59 13.11
C GLN A 217 -13.55 -7.94 11.97
N LEU A 218 -13.56 -6.60 11.89
CA LEU A 218 -14.18 -5.89 10.77
C LEU A 218 -13.58 -6.24 9.41
N ILE A 219 -12.29 -6.58 9.34
CA ILE A 219 -11.65 -7.08 8.12
C ILE A 219 -12.17 -8.48 7.79
N TRP A 220 -12.23 -9.37 8.78
CA TRP A 220 -12.75 -10.73 8.62
C TRP A 220 -14.19 -10.75 8.10
N ASP A 221 -15.04 -9.86 8.60
CA ASP A 221 -16.44 -9.74 8.17
C ASP A 221 -16.61 -9.26 6.71
N ARG A 222 -15.52 -8.77 6.08
CA ARG A 222 -15.50 -8.31 4.68
C ARG A 222 -14.89 -9.33 3.72
N LEU A 223 -14.41 -10.46 4.23
CA LEU A 223 -13.90 -11.56 3.42
C LEU A 223 -15.07 -12.38 2.86
N PRO A 224 -14.86 -13.05 1.72
CA PRO A 224 -15.88 -13.95 1.18
C PRO A 224 -16.10 -15.13 2.14
N THR A 225 -17.32 -15.65 2.18
CA THR A 225 -17.74 -16.76 3.05
C THR A 225 -16.98 -18.07 2.75
N GLU A 226 -16.92 -18.97 3.75
CA GLU A 226 -16.06 -20.17 3.75
C GLU A 226 -16.12 -21.08 2.52
N GLU A 227 -17.24 -21.12 1.78
CA GLU A 227 -17.34 -21.87 0.52
C GLU A 227 -16.33 -21.38 -0.55
N SER A 228 -15.87 -20.13 -0.45
CA SER A 228 -14.85 -19.52 -1.32
C SER A 228 -13.43 -19.57 -0.74
N LEU A 229 -13.27 -19.91 0.56
CA LEU A 229 -11.99 -19.89 1.30
C LEU A 229 -11.31 -21.27 1.36
N THR A 230 -12.00 -22.35 0.98
CA THR A 230 -11.46 -23.72 0.93
C THR A 230 -10.21 -23.88 0.07
N HIS A 231 -9.97 -22.96 -0.88
CA HIS A 231 -8.76 -22.93 -1.71
C HIS A 231 -7.52 -22.27 -1.05
N ILE A 232 -7.62 -21.68 0.14
CA ILE A 232 -6.49 -21.01 0.82
C ILE A 232 -5.65 -21.99 1.64
N SER A 233 -6.28 -23.05 2.15
CA SER A 233 -5.61 -24.11 2.92
C SER A 233 -4.62 -24.94 2.08
N ASP A 234 -4.77 -24.96 0.75
CA ASP A 234 -3.92 -25.73 -0.17
C ASP A 234 -2.56 -25.06 -0.45
N VAL A 235 -2.45 -23.73 -0.34
CA VAL A 235 -1.19 -23.02 -0.64
C VAL A 235 -0.14 -23.27 0.46
N SER A 236 -0.57 -23.65 1.67
CA SER A 236 0.35 -24.02 2.76
C SER A 236 0.76 -25.50 2.75
N GLN A 237 0.25 -26.32 1.82
CA GLN A 237 0.52 -27.76 1.76
C GLN A 237 1.11 -28.27 0.44
N GLN A 238 1.53 -27.41 -0.49
CA GLN A 238 2.34 -27.90 -1.61
C GLN A 238 3.71 -28.39 -1.10
N PRO A 239 4.05 -29.68 -1.27
CA PRO A 239 5.39 -30.17 -1.00
C PRO A 239 6.34 -29.46 -1.97
N ARG A 240 7.51 -29.04 -1.47
CA ARG A 240 8.66 -28.76 -2.35
C ARG A 240 8.95 -30.02 -3.15
N GLU A 241 8.48 -30.08 -4.39
CA GLU A 241 8.94 -31.10 -5.32
C GLU A 241 10.45 -30.91 -5.54
N ASN A 242 11.13 -32.04 -5.41
CA ASN A 242 12.57 -32.19 -5.34
C ASN A 242 13.29 -31.75 -6.62
N PRO A 243 14.61 -31.46 -6.53
CA PRO A 243 15.43 -31.01 -7.65
C PRO A 243 15.47 -32.05 -8.77
N VAL A 244 15.36 -31.54 -10.00
CA VAL A 244 15.59 -32.29 -11.24
C VAL A 244 16.98 -32.92 -11.18
N ARG A 245 17.02 -34.25 -11.06
CA ARG A 245 18.20 -35.09 -11.17
C ARG A 245 18.55 -35.20 -12.66
N ILE A 246 19.56 -34.47 -13.11
CA ILE A 246 20.15 -34.66 -14.44
C ILE A 246 21.15 -35.80 -14.30
N GLU A 247 20.75 -37.02 -14.68
CA GLU A 247 21.66 -38.13 -14.97
C GLU A 247 21.53 -38.47 -16.46
N GLY A 248 22.63 -38.34 -17.20
CA GLY A 248 22.72 -38.84 -18.57
C GLY A 248 23.57 -37.97 -19.51
N ALA A 249 24.87 -37.89 -19.28
CA ALA A 249 25.84 -37.59 -20.34
C ALA A 249 26.76 -38.81 -20.49
N PRO A 250 26.88 -39.41 -21.69
CA PRO A 250 27.90 -40.42 -21.92
C PRO A 250 29.26 -39.77 -22.22
N ASP A 251 30.28 -40.30 -21.56
CA ASP A 251 31.69 -40.10 -21.87
C ASP A 251 32.00 -40.28 -23.36
N SER A 252 32.74 -39.34 -23.94
CA SER A 252 33.82 -39.67 -24.88
C SER A 252 34.73 -38.46 -25.17
N GLY A 253 35.93 -38.52 -24.60
CA GLY A 253 37.18 -38.39 -25.37
C GLY A 253 37.67 -37.00 -25.76
N PHE A 254 38.53 -36.42 -24.92
CA PHE A 254 39.70 -35.63 -25.32
C PHE A 254 40.76 -35.91 -24.23
N GLY A 255 41.90 -36.55 -24.50
CA GLY A 255 42.82 -36.21 -25.58
C GLY A 255 43.87 -35.27 -24.97
N ASP A 256 44.89 -35.88 -24.33
CA ASP A 256 46.13 -35.21 -23.97
C ASP A 256 46.68 -34.43 -25.17
N ASP A 257 47.10 -33.19 -24.93
CA ASP A 257 48.38 -32.71 -25.48
C ASP A 257 48.85 -31.47 -24.71
N LEU A 258 49.94 -31.70 -23.98
CA LEU A 258 50.85 -30.72 -23.40
C LEU A 258 51.84 -30.27 -24.49
N VAL A 259 51.85 -28.97 -24.84
CA VAL A 259 53.05 -28.13 -25.01
C VAL A 259 52.68 -26.68 -24.70
#